data_AF-A0A9E6W7K8-F1
#
_entry.id   AF-A0A9E6W7K8-F1
#
_cell.length_a   1.000
_cell.length_b   1.000
_cell.length_c   1.000
_cell.angle_alpha   90.00
_cell.angle_beta   90.00
_cell.angle_gamma   90.00
#
_symmetry.space_group_name_H-M   'P 1'
#
loop_
_entity.id
_entity.type
_entity.pdbx_description
1 polymer ?
#
loop_
_entity_poly.entity_id
_entity_poly.type
_entity_poly.pdbx_seq_one_letter_code
_entity_poly.pdbx_strand_id
1 'polypeptide(L)'
;MKLQTVIIAIVFIFFTSISCEKKENNDNFLFEKFQNPAADARPMVRWWWNGNCVEADEIKRELEVMKAAGIGGIEINSIAMPPEANPGNAKPLQWAGKEWIEMVKVASEKAKELGMITDLIVGSGWPFGGRFLEDDEIMQRLGVKKQSVKASSTIDINLDEFLSFKSQHTPGTENVKSTSDVELISAKLIPVNVNSLDEIIDITSEVKNNHLIYHADNKDYVLIFVYNERNFKSVYHGSPGADGPIMDHYKTEVVLGYLNRLKAIEEETGLPLSELIRALFCDSIELGGSNWTDDMKEQFAEQNGYDITPWLPFV
;
A
#
# COMPACT_ATOMS: atom_id res chain seq x y z
N MET A 1 -62.92 -55.39 51.99
CA MET A 1 -63.31 -54.16 52.71
C MET A 1 -62.15 -53.76 53.61
N LYS A 2 -61.50 -52.61 53.31
CA LYS A 2 -60.58 -51.76 54.13
C LYS A 2 -59.43 -52.48 54.88
N LEU A 3 -58.18 -52.46 54.38
CA LEU A 3 -57.15 -51.41 54.46
C LEU A 3 -56.64 -51.14 55.89
N GLN A 4 -55.39 -51.54 56.19
CA GLN A 4 -54.54 -50.82 57.14
C GLN A 4 -53.06 -50.99 56.80
N THR A 5 -52.37 -49.87 56.95
CA THR A 5 -51.09 -49.44 56.39
C THR A 5 -49.90 -49.93 57.20
N VAL A 6 -48.83 -50.38 56.53
CA VAL A 6 -47.47 -50.39 57.10
C VAL A 6 -46.53 -49.74 56.10
N ILE A 7 -45.89 -48.66 56.55
CA ILE A 7 -44.91 -47.87 55.80
C ILE A 7 -43.57 -48.64 55.84
N ILE A 8 -43.03 -49.00 54.68
CA ILE A 8 -41.64 -49.46 54.53
C ILE A 8 -40.92 -48.41 53.69
N ALA A 9 -39.91 -47.79 54.27
CA ALA A 9 -39.02 -46.86 53.60
C ALA A 9 -38.15 -47.61 52.58
N ILE A 10 -38.30 -47.27 51.29
CA ILE A 10 -37.44 -47.77 50.21
C ILE A 10 -36.23 -46.84 50.10
N VAL A 11 -35.07 -47.33 50.49
CA VAL A 11 -33.77 -46.69 50.20
C VAL A 11 -33.45 -46.95 48.73
N PHE A 12 -33.65 -45.94 47.88
CA PHE A 12 -33.16 -45.94 46.51
C PHE A 12 -31.65 -45.69 46.52
N ILE A 13 -30.86 -46.76 46.35
CA ILE A 13 -29.43 -46.66 46.04
C ILE A 13 -29.33 -46.26 44.56
N PHE A 14 -29.07 -44.98 44.31
CA PHE A 14 -28.65 -44.48 43.00
C PHE A 14 -27.27 -45.07 42.69
N PHE A 15 -27.22 -46.08 41.81
CA PHE A 15 -26.00 -46.46 41.12
C PHE A 15 -25.67 -45.36 40.11
N THR A 16 -24.87 -44.38 40.52
CA THR A 16 -24.18 -43.49 39.59
C THR A 16 -23.10 -44.33 38.91
N SER A 17 -23.40 -44.83 37.71
CA SER A 17 -22.38 -45.26 36.77
C SER A 17 -21.54 -44.04 36.42
N ILE A 18 -20.43 -43.87 37.14
CA ILE A 18 -19.32 -43.01 36.76
C ILE A 18 -18.80 -43.60 35.45
N SER A 19 -19.31 -43.07 34.34
CA SER A 19 -18.63 -43.21 33.06
C SER A 19 -17.27 -42.55 33.25
N CYS A 20 -16.23 -43.36 33.33
CA CYS A 20 -14.87 -42.90 33.24
C CYS A 20 -14.74 -42.34 31.81
N GLU A 21 -14.95 -41.03 31.65
CA GLU A 21 -14.45 -40.33 30.48
C GLU A 21 -12.95 -40.60 30.46
N LYS A 22 -12.53 -41.50 29.56
CA LYS A 22 -11.14 -41.59 29.16
C LYS A 22 -10.76 -40.17 28.74
N LYS A 23 -9.96 -39.49 29.57
CA LYS A 23 -9.10 -38.42 29.08
C LYS A 23 -8.34 -39.04 27.92
N GLU A 24 -8.73 -38.72 26.70
CA GLU A 24 -7.89 -38.99 25.54
C GLU A 24 -6.50 -38.45 25.86
N ASN A 25 -5.51 -39.29 25.60
CA ASN A 25 -4.15 -39.10 26.08
C ASN A 25 -3.53 -37.92 25.30
N ASN A 26 -3.80 -36.70 25.77
CA ASN A 26 -3.46 -35.43 25.11
C ASN A 26 -1.97 -35.32 24.77
N ASP A 27 -1.12 -35.99 25.56
CA ASP A 27 0.34 -36.06 25.38
C ASP A 27 0.73 -36.75 24.06
N ASN A 28 -0.02 -37.78 23.61
CA ASN A 28 0.28 -38.49 22.37
C ASN A 28 -0.12 -37.65 21.13
N PHE A 29 -1.21 -36.90 21.23
CA PHE A 29 -1.71 -36.02 20.16
C PHE A 29 -0.76 -34.83 19.90
N LEU A 30 -0.28 -34.16 20.95
CA LEU A 30 0.66 -33.05 20.81
C LEU A 30 2.01 -33.52 20.28
N PHE A 31 2.49 -34.69 20.73
CA PHE A 31 3.73 -35.28 20.21
C PHE A 31 3.60 -35.64 18.72
N GLU A 32 2.49 -36.22 18.28
CA GLU A 32 2.23 -36.53 16.87
C GLU A 32 2.23 -35.27 16.00
N LYS A 33 1.57 -34.19 16.46
CA LYS A 33 1.58 -32.89 15.77
C LYS A 33 2.95 -32.22 15.76
N PHE A 34 3.75 -32.43 16.81
CA PHE A 34 5.12 -31.93 16.86
C PHE A 34 6.02 -32.67 15.85
N GLN A 35 5.85 -33.99 15.71
CA GLN A 35 6.58 -34.79 14.70
C GLN A 35 6.12 -34.48 13.27
N ASN A 36 4.82 -34.22 13.08
CA ASN A 36 4.20 -33.97 11.79
C ASN A 36 3.43 -32.63 11.79
N PRO A 37 4.13 -31.49 11.84
CA PRO A 37 3.47 -30.19 11.91
C PRO A 37 2.68 -29.93 10.64
N ALA A 38 1.47 -29.37 10.82
CA ALA A 38 0.62 -28.88 9.76
C ALA A 38 1.28 -27.68 9.04
N ALA A 39 0.73 -27.30 7.89
CA ALA A 39 1.30 -26.25 7.03
C ALA A 39 1.43 -24.90 7.73
N ASP A 40 0.47 -24.54 8.58
CA ASP A 40 0.42 -23.32 9.38
C ASP A 40 1.44 -23.27 10.53
N ALA A 41 2.00 -24.43 10.92
CA ALA A 41 3.08 -24.54 11.89
C ALA A 41 4.48 -24.59 11.25
N ARG A 42 4.56 -24.52 9.91
CA ARG A 42 5.81 -24.54 9.14
C ARG A 42 6.15 -23.13 8.65
N PRO A 43 7.43 -22.83 8.40
CA PRO A 43 7.80 -21.55 7.81
C PRO A 43 7.17 -21.38 6.43
N MET A 44 6.81 -20.15 6.10
CA MET A 44 6.46 -19.72 4.75
C MET A 44 7.63 -18.95 4.13
N VAL A 45 7.62 -18.83 2.81
CA VAL A 45 8.64 -18.07 2.07
C VAL A 45 7.99 -16.99 1.21
N ARG A 46 8.62 -15.82 1.15
CA ARG A 46 8.34 -14.84 0.10
C ARG A 46 8.95 -15.34 -1.19
N TRP A 47 8.12 -15.52 -2.21
CA TRP A 47 8.52 -16.09 -3.48
C TRP A 47 8.43 -15.02 -4.58
N TRP A 48 9.59 -14.47 -4.91
CA TRP A 48 9.73 -13.39 -5.88
C TRP A 48 9.61 -13.89 -7.32
N TRP A 49 8.56 -13.46 -8.02
CA TRP A 49 8.38 -13.64 -9.45
C TRP A 49 9.10 -12.52 -10.20
N ASN A 50 10.41 -12.66 -10.36
CA ASN A 50 11.28 -11.65 -10.96
C ASN A 50 10.85 -11.32 -12.40
N GLY A 51 10.59 -10.05 -12.67
CA GLY A 51 10.06 -9.53 -13.93
C GLY A 51 8.69 -10.06 -14.33
N ASN A 52 8.00 -10.78 -13.43
CA ASN A 52 6.88 -11.66 -13.77
C ASN A 52 7.17 -12.60 -14.95
N CYS A 53 8.44 -13.01 -15.10
CA CYS A 53 8.86 -13.98 -16.09
C CYS A 53 8.69 -15.39 -15.50
N VAL A 54 7.46 -15.91 -15.55
CA VAL A 54 7.10 -17.19 -14.92
C VAL A 54 6.42 -18.15 -15.89
N GLU A 55 6.64 -19.44 -15.68
CA GLU A 55 6.10 -20.53 -16.49
C GLU A 55 5.46 -21.59 -15.60
N ALA A 56 4.34 -22.18 -16.05
CA ALA A 56 3.52 -23.09 -15.25
C ALA A 56 4.29 -24.33 -14.74
N ASP A 57 5.13 -24.93 -15.59
CA ASP A 57 5.88 -26.12 -15.21
C ASP A 57 6.99 -25.81 -14.20
N GLU A 58 7.62 -24.63 -14.33
CA GLU A 58 8.62 -24.18 -13.38
C GLU A 58 8.00 -23.82 -12.03
N ILE A 59 6.85 -23.15 -12.02
CA ILE A 59 6.05 -22.91 -10.81
C ILE A 59 5.79 -24.21 -10.06
N LYS A 60 5.35 -25.26 -10.77
CA LYS A 60 5.06 -26.56 -10.13
C LYS A 60 6.30 -27.21 -9.57
N ARG A 61 7.41 -27.18 -10.33
CA ARG A 61 8.70 -27.74 -9.93
C ARG A 61 9.24 -27.04 -8.68
N GLU A 62 9.18 -25.70 -8.62
CA GLU A 62 9.65 -24.92 -7.47
C GLU A 62 8.83 -25.21 -6.21
N LEU A 63 7.50 -25.34 -6.33
CA LEU A 63 6.63 -25.73 -5.21
C LEU A 63 6.96 -27.12 -4.68
N GLU A 64 7.26 -28.09 -5.55
CA GLU A 64 7.70 -29.43 -5.14
C GLU A 64 9.03 -29.39 -4.38
N VAL A 65 9.98 -28.56 -4.82
CA VAL A 65 11.25 -28.33 -4.12
C VAL A 65 11.02 -27.71 -2.74
N MET A 66 10.18 -26.67 -2.65
CA MET A 66 9.84 -26.03 -1.37
C MET A 66 9.16 -27.00 -0.42
N LYS A 67 8.22 -27.82 -0.91
CA LYS A 67 7.56 -28.86 -0.11
C LYS A 67 8.54 -29.89 0.41
N ALA A 68 9.45 -30.37 -0.43
CA ALA A 68 10.49 -31.33 -0.05
C ALA A 68 11.43 -30.75 1.03
N ALA A 69 11.67 -29.43 1.00
CA ALA A 69 12.43 -28.72 2.02
C ALA A 69 11.63 -28.46 3.33
N GLY A 70 10.35 -28.83 3.38
CA GLY A 70 9.51 -28.71 4.57
C GLY A 70 8.81 -27.36 4.74
N ILE A 71 8.81 -26.50 3.72
CA ILE A 71 8.07 -25.24 3.69
C ILE A 71 6.56 -25.49 3.74
N GLY A 72 5.86 -24.70 4.55
CA GLY A 72 4.41 -24.79 4.78
C GLY A 72 3.58 -23.99 3.79
N GLY A 73 4.17 -22.98 3.17
CA GLY A 73 3.45 -22.11 2.25
C GLY A 73 4.33 -21.06 1.59
N ILE A 74 3.74 -20.34 0.67
CA ILE A 74 4.38 -19.31 -0.13
C ILE A 74 3.57 -18.02 -0.08
N GLU A 75 4.25 -16.90 -0.20
CA GLU A 75 3.66 -15.60 -0.52
C GLU A 75 4.15 -15.24 -1.94
N ILE A 76 3.23 -15.27 -2.92
CA ILE A 76 3.55 -14.86 -4.29
C ILE A 76 3.82 -13.37 -4.30
N ASN A 77 5.00 -12.97 -4.80
CA ASN A 77 5.40 -11.57 -4.87
C ASN A 77 5.88 -11.19 -6.27
N SER A 78 5.03 -10.51 -7.02
CA SER A 78 5.36 -9.95 -8.33
C SER A 78 6.29 -8.74 -8.19
N ILE A 79 7.42 -8.76 -8.91
CA ILE A 79 8.42 -7.70 -8.82
C ILE A 79 9.09 -7.47 -10.18
N ALA A 80 9.59 -6.26 -10.42
CA ALA A 80 10.44 -5.95 -11.57
C ALA A 80 11.63 -6.91 -11.66
N MET A 81 12.14 -7.10 -12.88
CA MET A 81 13.42 -7.75 -13.06
C MET A 81 14.52 -6.83 -12.50
N PRO A 82 15.52 -7.36 -11.77
CA PRO A 82 16.68 -6.57 -11.37
C PRO A 82 17.35 -5.91 -12.60
N PRO A 83 17.76 -4.63 -12.54
CA PRO A 83 18.34 -3.92 -13.69
C PRO A 83 19.56 -4.60 -14.32
N GLU A 84 20.32 -5.35 -13.52
CA GLU A 84 21.53 -6.05 -13.95
C GLU A 84 21.24 -7.45 -14.53
N ALA A 85 20.01 -7.96 -14.39
CA ALA A 85 19.65 -9.29 -14.85
C ALA A 85 19.35 -9.30 -16.35
N ASN A 86 19.78 -10.38 -17.02
CA ASN A 86 19.41 -10.64 -18.41
C ASN A 86 18.22 -11.62 -18.44
N PRO A 87 17.00 -11.18 -18.78
CA PRO A 87 15.83 -12.06 -18.83
C PRO A 87 15.88 -13.07 -19.98
N GLY A 88 16.86 -12.98 -20.88
CA GLY A 88 16.93 -13.81 -22.08
C GLY A 88 15.68 -13.62 -22.94
N ASN A 89 15.01 -14.72 -23.25
CA ASN A 89 13.77 -14.72 -24.04
C ASN A 89 12.50 -14.87 -23.17
N ALA A 90 12.63 -14.78 -21.84
CA ALA A 90 11.49 -14.96 -20.96
C ALA A 90 10.46 -13.83 -21.19
N LYS A 91 9.20 -14.21 -21.40
CA LYS A 91 8.11 -13.26 -21.62
C LYS A 91 7.63 -12.73 -20.27
N PRO A 92 7.71 -11.43 -20.00
CA PRO A 92 7.14 -10.87 -18.78
C PRO A 92 5.61 -10.82 -18.87
N LEU A 93 4.94 -11.14 -17.76
CA LEU A 93 3.49 -11.07 -17.66
C LEU A 93 3.05 -9.78 -16.96
N GLN A 94 1.99 -9.15 -17.48
CA GLN A 94 1.40 -7.96 -16.87
C GLN A 94 0.70 -8.33 -15.56
N TRP A 95 1.03 -7.63 -14.48
CA TRP A 95 0.39 -7.79 -13.18
C TRP A 95 -1.12 -7.54 -13.26
N ALA A 96 -1.89 -8.40 -12.59
CA ALA A 96 -3.36 -8.45 -12.68
C ALA A 96 -3.90 -8.64 -14.12
N GLY A 97 -3.07 -9.05 -15.08
CA GLY A 97 -3.48 -9.44 -16.42
C GLY A 97 -3.82 -10.93 -16.50
N LYS A 98 -4.58 -11.32 -17.53
CA LYS A 98 -5.08 -12.69 -17.70
C LYS A 98 -4.01 -13.79 -17.61
N GLU A 99 -2.89 -13.62 -18.29
CA GLU A 99 -1.80 -14.62 -18.26
C GLU A 99 -1.16 -14.73 -16.88
N TRP A 100 -1.01 -13.62 -16.15
CA TRP A 100 -0.51 -13.62 -14.77
C TRP A 100 -1.49 -14.29 -13.81
N ILE A 101 -2.80 -14.01 -13.97
CA ILE A 101 -3.86 -14.64 -13.17
C ILE A 101 -3.85 -16.16 -13.34
N GLU A 102 -3.67 -16.65 -14.57
CA GLU A 102 -3.53 -18.09 -14.82
C GLU A 102 -2.33 -18.67 -14.06
N MET A 103 -1.20 -17.97 -13.99
CA MET A 103 -0.04 -18.43 -13.23
C MET A 103 -0.31 -18.44 -11.72
N VAL A 104 -1.03 -17.44 -11.19
CA VAL A 104 -1.45 -17.41 -9.78
C VAL A 104 -2.36 -18.60 -9.48
N LYS A 105 -3.29 -18.92 -10.38
CA LYS A 105 -4.15 -20.11 -10.27
C LYS A 105 -3.32 -21.40 -10.24
N VAL A 106 -2.41 -21.58 -11.20
CA VAL A 106 -1.51 -22.75 -11.27
C VAL A 106 -0.72 -22.92 -9.96
N ALA A 107 -0.14 -21.83 -9.45
CA ALA A 107 0.60 -21.86 -8.19
C ALA A 107 -0.30 -22.25 -7.01
N SER A 108 -1.50 -21.66 -6.93
CA SER A 108 -2.45 -21.90 -5.86
C SER A 108 -2.98 -23.34 -5.85
N GLU A 109 -3.38 -23.86 -7.02
CA GLU A 109 -3.87 -25.24 -7.17
C GLU A 109 -2.76 -26.24 -6.82
N LYS A 110 -1.54 -26.04 -7.31
CA LYS A 110 -0.41 -26.91 -7.00
C LYS A 110 -0.01 -26.85 -5.52
N ALA A 111 0.00 -25.67 -4.91
CA ALA A 111 0.26 -25.53 -3.48
C ALA A 111 -0.80 -26.30 -2.66
N LYS A 112 -2.08 -26.19 -3.03
CA LYS A 112 -3.19 -26.93 -2.42
C LYS A 112 -3.01 -28.45 -2.56
N GLU A 113 -2.63 -28.95 -3.74
CA GLU A 113 -2.31 -30.38 -3.95
C GLU A 113 -1.19 -30.86 -3.03
N LEU A 114 -0.18 -30.02 -2.78
CA LEU A 114 0.95 -30.31 -1.89
C LEU A 114 0.63 -30.08 -0.40
N GLY A 115 -0.60 -29.66 -0.06
CA GLY A 115 -0.99 -29.28 1.29
C GLY A 115 -0.17 -28.11 1.84
N MET A 116 0.09 -27.11 1.00
CA MET A 116 0.75 -25.85 1.32
C MET A 116 -0.24 -24.69 1.32
N ILE A 117 0.12 -23.61 2.00
CA ILE A 117 -0.64 -22.35 2.05
C ILE A 117 -0.15 -21.41 0.95
N THR A 118 -1.08 -20.67 0.34
CA THR A 118 -0.78 -19.63 -0.65
C THR A 118 -1.28 -18.28 -0.14
N ASP A 119 -0.37 -17.32 -0.04
CA ASP A 119 -0.67 -15.90 0.16
C ASP A 119 -0.22 -15.11 -1.07
N LEU A 120 -0.71 -13.87 -1.20
CA LEU A 120 -0.42 -13.00 -2.34
C LEU A 120 -0.19 -11.56 -1.86
N ILE A 121 0.85 -10.89 -2.34
CA ILE A 121 0.98 -9.44 -2.12
C ILE A 121 -0.12 -8.69 -2.88
N VAL A 122 -0.69 -7.66 -2.25
CA VAL A 122 -1.79 -6.86 -2.82
C VAL A 122 -1.43 -6.19 -4.15
N GLY A 123 -0.16 -5.83 -4.35
CA GLY A 123 0.33 -5.09 -5.50
C GLY A 123 1.53 -5.74 -6.17
N SER A 124 2.41 -4.92 -6.74
CA SER A 124 3.73 -5.35 -7.20
C SER A 124 4.70 -4.20 -7.00
N GLY A 125 5.86 -4.50 -6.43
CA GLY A 125 6.75 -3.44 -5.94
C GLY A 125 6.12 -2.66 -4.78
N TRP A 126 6.67 -1.48 -4.50
CA TRP A 126 6.20 -0.63 -3.40
C TRP A 126 6.52 0.87 -3.64
N PRO A 127 5.76 1.81 -3.04
CA PRO A 127 4.38 1.65 -2.59
C PRO A 127 3.45 1.26 -3.75
N PHE A 128 2.18 0.98 -3.46
CA PHE A 128 1.26 0.48 -4.48
C PHE A 128 0.90 1.55 -5.52
N GLY A 129 0.83 1.11 -6.77
CA GLY A 129 0.52 1.95 -7.91
C GLY A 129 0.61 1.17 -9.21
N GLY A 130 0.58 1.89 -10.33
CA GLY A 130 0.64 1.27 -11.64
C GLY A 130 0.26 2.21 -12.78
N ARG A 131 0.48 1.73 -14.01
CA ARG A 131 0.32 2.51 -15.24
C ARG A 131 -1.13 2.95 -15.50
N PHE A 132 -2.09 2.34 -14.81
CA PHE A 132 -3.53 2.52 -14.96
C PHE A 132 -4.10 3.68 -14.14
N LEU A 133 -3.28 4.35 -13.33
CA LEU A 133 -3.72 5.49 -12.54
C LEU A 133 -3.84 6.73 -13.40
N GLU A 134 -4.89 7.51 -13.15
CA GLU A 134 -5.10 8.84 -13.73
C GLU A 134 -4.40 9.94 -12.90
N ASP A 135 -4.22 11.13 -13.48
CA ASP A 135 -3.44 12.25 -12.88
C ASP A 135 -4.00 12.76 -11.53
N ASP A 136 -5.26 12.52 -11.22
CA ASP A 136 -5.91 12.87 -9.94
C ASP A 136 -5.96 11.71 -8.92
N GLU A 137 -5.51 10.51 -9.32
CA GLU A 137 -5.44 9.32 -8.46
C GLU A 137 -4.03 9.09 -7.89
N ILE A 138 -3.05 9.92 -8.25
CA ILE A 138 -1.64 9.73 -7.87
C ILE A 138 -1.26 10.49 -6.61
N MET A 139 -0.27 9.94 -5.90
CA MET A 139 0.30 10.47 -4.67
C MET A 139 0.71 11.94 -4.78
N GLN A 140 0.35 12.72 -3.74
CA GLN A 140 0.60 14.15 -3.68
C GLN A 140 1.54 14.53 -2.54
N ARG A 141 2.21 15.67 -2.71
CA ARG A 141 3.10 16.30 -1.73
C ARG A 141 2.88 17.80 -1.69
N LEU A 142 2.59 18.34 -0.51
CA LEU A 142 2.71 19.76 -0.23
C LEU A 142 4.18 20.09 0.07
N GLY A 143 4.74 21.03 -0.68
CA GLY A 143 6.08 21.55 -0.50
C GLY A 143 6.11 23.06 -0.27
N VAL A 144 7.24 23.53 0.26
CA VAL A 144 7.52 24.97 0.43
C VAL A 144 8.85 25.34 -0.23
N LYS A 145 8.85 26.39 -1.04
CA LYS A 145 10.08 26.98 -1.61
C LYS A 145 10.24 28.42 -1.13
N LYS A 146 11.44 28.75 -0.63
CA LYS A 146 11.71 30.01 0.07
C LYS A 146 12.74 30.84 -0.69
N GLN A 147 12.56 32.16 -0.69
CA GLN A 147 13.52 33.13 -1.22
C GLN A 147 13.60 34.35 -0.30
N SER A 148 14.82 34.78 0.04
CA SER A 148 15.01 36.03 0.77
C SER A 148 14.74 37.23 -0.15
N VAL A 149 13.98 38.21 0.34
CA VAL A 149 13.63 39.43 -0.36
C VAL A 149 14.07 40.62 0.49
N LYS A 150 14.75 41.59 -0.12
CA LYS A 150 15.22 42.79 0.57
C LYS A 150 14.18 43.91 0.51
N ALA A 151 14.22 44.78 1.51
CA ALA A 151 13.44 46.01 1.52
C ALA A 151 13.59 46.79 0.20
N SER A 152 12.47 47.32 -0.30
CA SER A 152 12.36 48.14 -1.50
C SER A 152 12.89 47.48 -2.78
N SER A 153 12.96 46.14 -2.81
CA SER A 153 13.38 45.38 -3.99
C SER A 153 12.18 44.92 -4.82
N THR A 154 12.41 44.74 -6.12
CA THR A 154 11.43 44.11 -7.02
C THR A 154 11.69 42.62 -7.10
N ILE A 155 10.65 41.84 -6.81
CA ILE A 155 10.57 40.41 -7.03
C ILE A 155 10.16 40.22 -8.49
N ASP A 156 10.89 39.37 -9.20
CA ASP A 156 10.65 39.00 -10.60
C ASP A 156 10.99 37.52 -10.74
N ILE A 157 9.96 36.66 -10.72
CA ILE A 157 10.10 35.20 -10.67
C ILE A 157 9.19 34.55 -11.71
N ASN A 158 9.80 33.83 -12.65
CA ASN A 158 9.09 32.88 -13.50
C ASN A 158 8.89 31.56 -12.73
N LEU A 159 7.64 31.21 -12.43
CA LEU A 159 7.30 30.02 -11.66
C LEU A 159 7.56 28.72 -12.42
N ASP A 160 7.52 28.71 -13.75
CA ASP A 160 7.82 27.50 -14.54
C ASP A 160 9.28 27.09 -14.39
N GLU A 161 10.17 28.05 -14.15
CA GLU A 161 11.58 27.81 -13.84
C GLU A 161 11.79 27.61 -12.33
N PHE A 162 11.14 28.44 -11.52
CA PHE A 162 11.36 28.47 -10.08
C PHE A 162 10.71 27.29 -9.36
N LEU A 163 9.59 26.75 -9.84
CA LEU A 163 8.92 25.58 -9.27
C LEU A 163 9.05 24.36 -10.19
N SER A 164 10.16 24.26 -10.91
CA SER A 164 10.50 23.06 -11.68
C SER A 164 11.31 22.07 -10.83
N PHE A 165 10.79 20.85 -10.66
CA PHE A 165 11.48 19.78 -9.97
C PHE A 165 11.61 18.55 -10.87
N LYS A 166 12.76 17.88 -10.80
CA LYS A 166 12.95 16.60 -11.48
C LYS A 166 12.27 15.51 -10.67
N SER A 167 11.50 14.67 -11.35
CA SER A 167 10.93 13.48 -10.73
C SER A 167 11.99 12.42 -10.48
N GLN A 168 11.76 11.59 -9.46
CA GLN A 168 12.63 10.47 -9.09
C GLN A 168 11.90 9.15 -9.37
N HIS A 169 12.07 8.64 -10.58
CA HIS A 169 11.44 7.42 -11.03
C HIS A 169 12.41 6.24 -11.09
N THR A 170 11.88 5.06 -10.78
CA THR A 170 12.61 3.80 -10.95
C THR A 170 12.87 3.52 -12.43
N PRO A 171 14.04 3.00 -12.84
CA PRO A 171 14.27 2.62 -14.23
C PRO A 171 13.20 1.64 -14.74
N GLY A 172 12.71 1.87 -15.95
CA GLY A 172 11.71 1.01 -16.60
C GLY A 172 10.26 1.38 -16.31
N THR A 173 9.97 2.38 -15.47
CA THR A 173 8.60 2.82 -15.23
C THR A 173 8.00 3.55 -16.43
N GLU A 174 6.71 3.30 -16.68
CA GLU A 174 5.92 3.91 -17.74
C GLU A 174 4.84 4.84 -17.17
N ASN A 175 4.22 5.66 -18.02
CA ASN A 175 3.21 6.64 -17.63
C ASN A 175 3.70 7.63 -16.55
N VAL A 176 4.93 8.11 -16.68
CA VAL A 176 5.59 9.04 -15.75
C VAL A 176 6.25 10.19 -16.51
N LYS A 177 6.42 11.35 -15.86
CA LYS A 177 7.05 12.55 -16.45
C LYS A 177 8.46 12.75 -15.90
N SER A 178 9.35 13.39 -16.67
CA SER A 178 10.71 13.69 -16.22
C SER A 178 10.77 14.83 -15.19
N THR A 179 9.72 15.63 -15.11
CA THR A 179 9.50 16.69 -14.13
C THR A 179 8.16 16.48 -13.45
N SER A 180 8.07 16.88 -12.18
CA SER A 180 6.84 16.80 -11.39
C SER A 180 5.80 17.79 -11.89
N ASP A 181 4.53 17.47 -11.68
CA ASP A 181 3.44 18.42 -11.89
C ASP A 181 3.30 19.28 -10.63
N VAL A 182 3.34 20.60 -10.79
CA VAL A 182 3.32 21.54 -9.66
C VAL A 182 2.16 22.51 -9.79
N GLU A 183 1.35 22.58 -8.74
CA GLU A 183 0.27 23.54 -8.58
C GLU A 183 0.60 24.52 -7.46
N LEU A 184 0.54 25.82 -7.76
CA LEU A 184 0.72 26.84 -6.74
C LEU A 184 -0.49 26.89 -5.80
N ILE A 185 -0.24 26.73 -4.50
CA ILE A 185 -1.28 26.88 -3.46
C ILE A 185 -1.29 28.31 -2.91
N SER A 186 -0.12 28.89 -2.62
CA SER A 186 -0.01 30.29 -2.22
C SER A 186 1.40 30.86 -2.41
N ALA A 187 1.50 32.17 -2.57
CA ALA A 187 2.74 32.93 -2.48
C ALA A 187 2.59 34.00 -1.38
N LYS A 188 3.40 33.90 -0.32
CA LYS A 188 3.29 34.79 0.84
C LYS A 188 4.62 35.46 1.18
N LEU A 189 4.57 36.74 1.51
CA LEU A 189 5.69 37.48 2.07
C LEU A 189 5.60 37.48 3.60
N ILE A 190 6.63 36.93 4.23
CA ILE A 190 6.72 36.84 5.69
C ILE A 190 7.86 37.75 6.17
N PRO A 191 7.58 38.79 6.98
CA PRO A 191 8.65 39.63 7.52
C PRO A 191 9.67 38.79 8.31
N VAL A 192 10.96 39.12 8.20
CA VAL A 192 12.04 38.37 8.90
C VAL A 192 11.84 38.32 10.42
N ASN A 193 11.14 39.30 11.01
CA ASN A 193 10.81 39.38 12.44
C ASN A 193 9.30 39.30 12.69
N VAL A 194 8.59 38.42 11.99
CA VAL A 194 7.13 38.21 12.14
C VAL A 194 6.77 37.83 13.58
N ASN A 195 5.76 38.48 14.17
CA ASN A 195 5.26 38.17 15.52
C ASN A 195 3.77 37.76 15.51
N SER A 196 3.04 38.06 14.44
CA SER A 196 1.65 37.63 14.24
C SER A 196 1.41 37.23 12.78
N LEU A 197 0.42 36.37 12.55
CA LEU A 197 -0.04 36.01 11.20
C LEU A 197 -0.60 37.22 10.43
N ASP A 198 -1.09 38.25 11.13
CA ASP A 198 -1.62 39.47 10.51
C ASP A 198 -0.55 40.29 9.77
N GLU A 199 0.73 40.03 10.05
CA GLU A 199 1.85 40.68 9.35
C GLU A 199 2.23 39.98 8.04
N ILE A 200 1.67 38.79 7.77
CA ILE A 200 1.91 38.05 6.54
C ILE A 200 1.12 38.67 5.41
N ILE A 201 1.80 38.97 4.31
CA ILE A 201 1.18 39.54 3.12
C ILE A 201 0.97 38.40 2.11
N ASP A 202 -0.29 38.11 1.80
CA ASP A 202 -0.64 37.19 0.72
C ASP A 202 -0.53 37.92 -0.63
N ILE A 203 0.37 37.45 -1.49
CA ILE A 203 0.60 38.00 -2.83
C ILE A 203 0.27 36.96 -3.92
N THR A 204 -0.50 35.93 -3.58
CA THR A 204 -0.86 34.85 -4.50
C THR A 204 -1.56 35.40 -5.75
N SER A 205 -2.43 36.40 -5.59
CA SER A 205 -3.15 37.05 -6.71
C SER A 205 -2.26 37.86 -7.65
N GLU A 206 -1.02 38.15 -7.26
CA GLU A 206 -0.05 38.87 -8.09
C GLU A 206 0.69 37.95 -9.06
N VAL A 207 0.57 36.62 -8.88
CA VAL A 207 1.04 35.65 -9.86
C VAL A 207 0.11 35.64 -11.06
N LYS A 208 0.61 36.04 -12.23
CA LYS A 208 -0.14 36.10 -13.49
C LYS A 208 0.64 35.38 -14.57
N ASN A 209 0.00 34.46 -15.29
CA ASN A 209 0.63 33.67 -16.35
C ASN A 209 1.95 33.02 -15.90
N ASN A 210 1.94 32.38 -14.71
CA ASN A 210 3.12 31.78 -14.07
C ASN A 210 4.29 32.74 -13.83
N HIS A 211 4.02 34.05 -13.70
CA HIS A 211 5.03 35.05 -13.41
C HIS A 211 4.61 35.89 -12.21
N LEU A 212 5.47 35.98 -11.21
CA LEU A 212 5.33 36.92 -10.09
C LEU A 212 6.20 38.15 -10.32
N ILE A 213 5.57 39.32 -10.42
CA ILE A 213 6.25 40.61 -10.35
C ILE A 213 5.64 41.40 -9.20
N TYR A 214 6.44 41.71 -8.17
CA TYR A 214 5.96 42.40 -6.98
C TYR A 214 7.03 43.31 -6.38
N HIS A 215 6.66 44.54 -6.01
CA HIS A 215 7.59 45.46 -5.34
C HIS A 215 7.43 45.36 -3.82
N ALA A 216 8.45 44.86 -3.14
CA ALA A 216 8.47 44.76 -1.69
C ALA A 216 8.54 46.16 -1.06
N ASP A 217 7.86 46.34 0.08
CA ASP A 217 7.92 47.58 0.83
C ASP A 217 9.23 47.73 1.62
N ASN A 218 9.27 48.59 2.64
CA ASN A 218 10.48 48.92 3.37
C ASN A 218 10.94 47.86 4.40
N LYS A 219 10.48 46.60 4.31
CA LYS A 219 10.90 45.50 5.18
C LYS A 219 11.66 44.42 4.41
N ASP A 220 12.53 43.70 5.11
CA ASP A 220 13.09 42.44 4.63
C ASP A 220 12.07 41.31 4.85
N TYR A 221 11.90 40.47 3.83
CA TYR A 221 10.95 39.35 3.83
C TYR A 221 11.62 38.01 3.50
N VAL A 222 10.94 36.94 3.89
CA VAL A 222 11.06 35.62 3.26
C VAL A 222 9.81 35.42 2.42
N LEU A 223 9.99 35.37 1.10
CA LEU A 223 8.96 34.93 0.17
C LEU A 223 8.86 33.42 0.25
N ILE A 224 7.66 32.91 0.52
CA ILE A 224 7.37 31.48 0.59
C ILE A 224 6.29 31.14 -0.43
N PHE A 225 6.63 30.24 -1.34
CA PHE A 225 5.67 29.56 -2.20
C PHE A 225 5.29 28.24 -1.54
N VAL A 226 4.01 28.06 -1.27
CA VAL A 226 3.42 26.76 -0.93
C VAL A 226 2.88 26.16 -2.22
N TYR A 227 3.22 24.93 -2.52
CA TYR A 227 2.80 24.26 -3.74
C TYR A 227 2.41 22.81 -3.47
N ASN A 228 1.48 22.29 -4.28
CA ASN A 228 1.15 20.88 -4.34
C ASN A 228 1.90 20.25 -5.51
N GLU A 229 2.52 19.12 -5.28
CA GLU A 229 3.37 18.42 -6.23
C GLU A 229 2.88 16.98 -6.43
N ARG A 230 2.76 16.59 -7.70
CA ARG A 230 2.37 15.25 -8.14
C ARG A 230 3.42 14.68 -9.09
N ASN A 231 3.34 13.37 -9.33
CA ASN A 231 4.20 12.67 -10.29
C ASN A 231 5.72 12.82 -9.99
N PHE A 232 6.08 13.01 -8.72
CA PHE A 232 7.47 13.19 -8.30
C PHE A 232 8.18 11.86 -8.02
N LYS A 233 7.43 10.75 -7.95
CA LYS A 233 7.90 9.38 -7.72
C LYS A 233 7.04 8.36 -8.44
N SER A 234 7.60 7.18 -8.67
CA SER A 234 6.91 5.99 -9.18
C SER A 234 7.17 4.79 -8.29
N VAL A 235 6.40 3.72 -8.51
CA VAL A 235 6.55 2.45 -7.79
C VAL A 235 7.99 1.95 -7.93
N TYR A 236 8.60 1.59 -6.81
CA TYR A 236 9.88 0.89 -6.77
C TYR A 236 9.66 -0.56 -7.15
N HIS A 237 10.42 -1.01 -8.16
CA HIS A 237 10.40 -2.39 -8.64
C HIS A 237 9.01 -2.91 -9.00
N GLY A 238 8.12 -2.06 -9.53
CA GLY A 238 6.86 -2.53 -10.12
C GLY A 238 7.13 -3.48 -11.27
N SER A 239 6.46 -4.63 -11.31
CA SER A 239 6.42 -5.47 -12.51
C SER A 239 5.54 -4.83 -13.59
N PRO A 240 5.57 -5.30 -14.86
CA PRO A 240 4.80 -4.69 -15.93
C PRO A 240 3.32 -4.51 -15.57
N GLY A 241 2.81 -3.29 -15.75
CA GLY A 241 1.47 -2.87 -15.33
C GLY A 241 1.44 -2.15 -13.99
N ALA A 242 2.28 -2.55 -13.03
CA ALA A 242 2.46 -1.90 -11.73
C ALA A 242 3.65 -0.92 -11.69
N ASP A 243 4.49 -0.92 -12.71
CA ASP A 243 5.60 0.01 -12.96
C ASP A 243 5.12 1.37 -13.50
N GLY A 244 4.30 2.04 -12.70
CA GLY A 244 3.79 3.38 -12.99
C GLY A 244 3.86 4.32 -11.78
N PRO A 245 3.07 5.41 -11.77
CA PRO A 245 2.99 6.30 -10.62
C PRO A 245 2.45 5.57 -9.38
N ILE A 246 2.69 6.16 -8.20
CA ILE A 246 2.17 5.67 -6.91
C ILE A 246 0.77 6.23 -6.70
N MET A 247 -0.17 5.42 -6.25
CA MET A 247 -1.54 5.86 -5.98
C MET A 247 -1.60 6.81 -4.76
N ASP A 248 -2.59 7.69 -4.70
CA ASP A 248 -2.90 8.45 -3.50
C ASP A 248 -3.52 7.51 -2.44
N HIS A 249 -2.72 7.17 -1.43
CA HIS A 249 -3.15 6.26 -0.36
C HIS A 249 -4.09 6.93 0.66
N TYR A 250 -4.29 8.25 0.58
CA TYR A 250 -5.24 8.96 1.43
C TYR A 250 -6.66 8.95 0.85
N LYS A 251 -6.81 8.68 -0.45
CA LYS A 251 -8.10 8.62 -1.15
C LYS A 251 -8.73 7.23 -1.06
N THR A 252 -9.89 7.14 -0.41
CA THR A 252 -10.57 5.86 -0.15
C THR A 252 -10.98 5.17 -1.45
N GLU A 253 -11.54 5.93 -2.39
CA GLU A 253 -11.98 5.46 -3.69
C GLU A 253 -10.83 4.94 -4.55
N VAL A 254 -9.65 5.57 -4.49
CA VAL A 254 -8.44 5.15 -5.20
C VAL A 254 -7.92 3.84 -4.61
N VAL A 255 -7.82 3.75 -3.27
CA VAL A 255 -7.39 2.52 -2.58
C VAL A 255 -8.35 1.37 -2.89
N LEU A 256 -9.66 1.60 -2.84
CA LEU A 256 -10.65 0.57 -3.17
C LEU A 256 -10.60 0.19 -4.66
N GLY A 257 -10.42 1.16 -5.56
CA GLY A 257 -10.20 0.92 -6.99
C GLY A 257 -9.00 0.03 -7.26
N TYR A 258 -7.87 0.30 -6.57
CA TYR A 258 -6.68 -0.52 -6.63
C TYR A 258 -6.91 -1.94 -6.11
N LEU A 259 -7.50 -2.10 -4.92
CA LEU A 259 -7.80 -3.41 -4.33
C LEU A 259 -8.78 -4.23 -5.19
N ASN A 260 -9.74 -3.55 -5.84
CA ASN A 260 -10.70 -4.19 -6.73
C ASN A 260 -10.04 -4.83 -7.95
N ARG A 261 -8.80 -4.47 -8.31
CA ARG A 261 -8.07 -5.14 -9.40
C ARG A 261 -7.83 -6.62 -9.09
N LEU A 262 -7.75 -7.02 -7.82
CA LEU A 262 -7.63 -8.42 -7.44
C LEU A 262 -8.92 -9.22 -7.68
N LYS A 263 -10.08 -8.57 -7.84
CA LYS A 263 -11.32 -9.25 -8.25
C LYS A 263 -11.21 -9.87 -9.64
N ALA A 264 -10.34 -9.35 -10.50
CA ALA A 264 -10.05 -9.96 -11.79
C ALA A 264 -9.61 -11.43 -11.66
N ILE A 265 -8.99 -11.81 -10.53
CA ILE A 265 -8.64 -13.21 -10.26
C ILE A 265 -9.91 -14.07 -10.19
N GLU A 266 -10.94 -13.64 -9.44
CA GLU A 266 -12.20 -14.37 -9.34
C GLU A 266 -12.93 -14.42 -10.67
N GLU A 267 -12.96 -13.29 -11.39
CA GLU A 267 -13.65 -13.14 -12.66
C GLU A 267 -13.03 -14.01 -13.78
N GLU A 268 -11.69 -14.02 -13.90
CA GLU A 268 -11.01 -14.80 -14.93
C GLU A 268 -10.91 -16.29 -14.58
N THR A 269 -10.78 -16.66 -13.30
CA THR A 269 -10.65 -18.07 -12.89
C THR A 269 -11.99 -18.76 -12.67
N GLY A 270 -13.05 -18.00 -12.36
CA GLY A 270 -14.36 -18.52 -11.94
C GLY A 270 -14.36 -19.12 -10.53
N LEU A 271 -13.31 -18.91 -9.74
CA LEU A 271 -13.16 -19.43 -8.38
C LEU A 271 -13.15 -18.26 -7.37
N PRO A 272 -13.78 -18.41 -6.20
CA PRO A 272 -13.62 -17.44 -5.12
C PRO A 272 -12.15 -17.27 -4.75
N LEU A 273 -11.72 -16.04 -4.47
CA LEU A 273 -10.32 -15.74 -4.16
C LEU A 273 -9.85 -16.52 -2.94
N SER A 274 -10.74 -16.74 -1.96
CA SER A 274 -10.49 -17.54 -0.76
C SER A 274 -10.20 -19.02 -1.02
N GLU A 275 -10.56 -19.56 -2.19
CA GLU A 275 -10.20 -20.93 -2.57
C GLU A 275 -8.78 -21.05 -3.14
N LEU A 276 -8.21 -19.92 -3.59
CA LEU A 276 -6.89 -19.82 -4.19
C LEU A 276 -5.87 -19.27 -3.20
N ILE A 277 -6.23 -18.19 -2.51
CA ILE A 277 -5.36 -17.36 -1.67
C ILE A 277 -5.95 -17.27 -0.26
N ARG A 278 -5.15 -17.56 0.76
CA ARG A 278 -5.55 -17.47 2.17
C ARG A 278 -5.51 -16.03 2.67
N ALA A 279 -4.42 -15.30 2.41
CA ALA A 279 -4.24 -13.93 2.86
C ALA A 279 -3.65 -13.04 1.78
N LEU A 280 -4.03 -11.77 1.84
CA LEU A 280 -3.40 -10.70 1.08
C LEU A 280 -2.40 -9.97 1.97
N PHE A 281 -1.18 -9.77 1.46
CA PHE A 281 -0.10 -9.14 2.19
C PHE A 281 0.11 -7.70 1.73
N CYS A 282 0.29 -6.79 2.70
CA CYS A 282 0.73 -5.42 2.48
C CYS A 282 2.08 -5.25 3.15
N ASP A 283 3.10 -4.89 2.38
CA ASP A 283 4.44 -4.67 2.92
C ASP A 283 4.54 -3.35 3.70
N SER A 284 5.72 -3.04 4.24
CA SER A 284 5.97 -1.73 4.84
C SER A 284 5.59 -0.60 3.88
N ILE A 285 4.76 0.31 4.35
CA ILE A 285 4.27 1.45 3.57
C ILE A 285 5.38 2.50 3.45
N GLU A 286 5.99 2.63 2.27
CA GLU A 286 7.11 3.55 1.99
C GLU A 286 6.67 4.84 1.26
N LEU A 287 5.66 5.54 1.78
CA LEU A 287 5.09 6.76 1.17
C LEU A 287 5.98 8.01 1.34
N GLY A 288 7.29 7.86 1.21
CA GLY A 288 8.26 8.93 1.47
C GLY A 288 7.99 10.17 0.63
N GLY A 289 7.56 11.24 1.29
CA GLY A 289 7.23 12.53 0.69
C GLY A 289 5.73 12.80 0.56
N SER A 290 4.87 11.79 0.67
CA SER A 290 3.42 12.02 0.70
C SER A 290 3.00 12.66 2.02
N ASN A 291 2.28 13.78 1.93
CA ASN A 291 1.78 14.53 3.07
C ASN A 291 0.53 15.36 2.73
N TRP A 292 -0.06 15.15 1.55
CA TRP A 292 -1.18 15.94 1.06
C TRP A 292 -2.14 15.09 0.24
N THR A 293 -3.41 15.50 0.22
CA THR A 293 -4.48 15.05 -0.68
C THR A 293 -5.52 16.15 -0.80
N ASP A 294 -6.51 15.98 -1.66
CA ASP A 294 -7.44 17.04 -2.07
C ASP A 294 -8.27 17.58 -0.88
N ASP A 295 -8.70 16.70 0.03
CA ASP A 295 -9.53 17.05 1.18
C ASP A 295 -8.71 17.24 2.49
N MET A 296 -7.39 17.33 2.39
CA MET A 296 -6.50 17.39 3.56
C MET A 296 -6.81 18.59 4.48
N LYS A 297 -7.24 19.73 3.92
CA LYS A 297 -7.57 20.92 4.72
C LYS A 297 -8.83 20.70 5.55
N GLU A 298 -9.84 20.10 4.95
CA GLU A 298 -11.12 19.75 5.55
C GLU A 298 -10.90 18.72 6.65
N GLN A 299 -10.17 17.63 6.36
CA GLN A 299 -9.81 16.59 7.32
C GLN A 299 -9.01 17.17 8.50
N PHE A 300 -8.03 18.04 8.21
CA PHE A 300 -7.25 18.68 9.26
C PHE A 300 -8.12 19.54 10.17
N ALA A 301 -9.00 20.37 9.60
CA ALA A 301 -9.88 21.25 10.36
C ALA A 301 -10.87 20.47 11.22
N GLU A 302 -11.43 19.38 10.69
CA GLU A 302 -12.31 18.49 11.44
C GLU A 302 -11.60 17.83 12.63
N GLN A 303 -10.37 17.35 12.43
CA GLN A 303 -9.61 16.64 13.46
C GLN A 303 -8.97 17.56 14.50
N ASN A 304 -8.54 18.76 14.11
CA ASN A 304 -7.74 19.67 14.95
C ASN A 304 -8.50 20.91 15.42
N GLY A 305 -9.67 21.21 14.82
CA GLY A 305 -10.53 22.31 15.24
C GLY A 305 -10.09 23.70 14.75
N TYR A 306 -9.18 23.80 13.78
CA TYR A 306 -8.77 25.06 13.15
C TYR A 306 -8.26 24.88 11.72
N ASP A 307 -8.27 25.96 10.93
CA ASP A 307 -7.79 25.97 9.55
C ASP A 307 -6.25 25.98 9.49
N ILE A 308 -5.67 25.03 8.76
CA ILE A 308 -4.22 24.91 8.54
C ILE A 308 -3.68 25.95 7.53
N THR A 309 -4.53 26.53 6.68
CA THR A 309 -4.13 27.39 5.55
C THR A 309 -3.22 28.57 5.93
N PRO A 310 -3.44 29.28 7.06
CA PRO A 310 -2.52 30.34 7.49
C PRO A 310 -1.12 29.83 7.86
N TRP A 311 -1.03 28.56 8.27
CA TRP A 311 0.17 27.92 8.80
C TRP A 311 1.01 27.19 7.75
N LEU A 312 0.44 26.88 6.57
CA LEU A 312 1.14 26.17 5.48
C LEU A 312 2.55 26.69 5.12
N PRO A 313 2.84 28.01 5.14
CA PRO A 313 4.20 28.50 4.88
C PRO A 313 5.27 28.06 5.89
N PHE A 314 4.85 27.55 7.06
CA PHE A 314 5.71 27.17 8.18
C PHE A 314 5.85 25.66 8.38
N VAL A 315 5.14 24.87 7.56
CA VAL A 315 5.14 23.40 7.63
C VAL A 315 6.32 22.82 6.86
#